data_AF-A0AAJ2KKR0-F1
#
_entry.id   AF-A0AAJ2KKR0-F1
#
_cell.length_a   1.000
_cell.length_b   1.000
_cell.length_c   1.000
_cell.angle_alpha   90.00
_cell.angle_beta   90.00
_cell.angle_gamma   90.00
#
_symmetry.space_group_name_H-M   'P 1'
#
loop_
_entity.id
_entity.type
_entity.pdbx_description
1 polymer ?
#
loop_
_entity_poly.entity_id
_entity_poly.type
_entity_poly.pdbx_seq_one_letter_code
_entity_poly.pdbx_strand_id
1 'polypeptide(L)'
;MYREDRSGTLRDAYRYAAAKLGYGNNEADMAYGVVDISLSAYGAGRRVLTPREKSWSLFRNIESDYIRGWQEASKTAMALDLTSGSVTGWQMYQIAKEN
;
A
#
# COMPACT_ATOMS: atom_id res chain seq x y z
N MET A 1 9.27 19.33 22.19
CA MET A 1 9.06 19.60 20.76
C MET A 1 7.88 18.77 20.32
N TYR A 2 6.70 19.37 20.15
CA TYR A 2 5.50 18.67 19.69
C TYR A 2 5.74 18.22 18.25
N ARG A 3 5.85 16.90 18.04
CA ARG A 3 5.77 16.32 16.70
C ARG A 3 4.30 16.40 16.31
N GLU A 4 3.96 17.35 15.45
CA GLU A 4 2.64 17.39 14.84
C GLU A 4 2.58 16.19 13.90
N ASP A 5 1.89 15.13 14.34
CA ASP A 5 1.55 13.99 13.49
C ASP A 5 0.68 14.52 12.35
N ARG A 6 1.32 14.88 11.24
CA ARG A 6 0.64 15.18 9.98
C ARG A 6 0.03 13.88 9.49
N SER A 7 -1.15 13.56 9.97
CA SER A 7 -1.99 12.51 9.41
C SER A 7 -2.27 12.85 7.94
N GLY A 8 -2.02 11.88 7.05
CA GLY A 8 -2.42 12.03 5.66
C GLY A 8 -3.95 12.07 5.56
N THR A 9 -4.48 12.81 4.57
CA THR A 9 -5.93 12.96 4.35
C THR A 9 -6.69 11.63 4.36
N LEU A 10 -6.05 10.55 3.86
CA LEU A 10 -6.64 9.21 3.84
C LEU A 10 -6.71 8.56 5.23
N ARG A 11 -5.67 8.70 6.07
CA ARG A 11 -5.68 8.21 7.46
C ARG A 11 -6.75 8.93 8.28
N ASP A 12 -6.92 10.24 8.07
CA ASP A 12 -7.97 11.01 8.75
C ASP A 12 -9.38 10.62 8.33
N ALA A 13 -9.58 10.24 7.07
CA ALA A 13 -10.86 9.70 6.63
C ALA A 13 -11.20 8.38 7.34
N TYR A 14 -10.21 7.49 7.53
CA TYR A 14 -10.39 6.26 8.32
C TYR A 14 -10.72 6.58 9.79
N ARG A 15 -9.99 7.50 10.42
CA ARG A 15 -10.25 7.95 11.80
C ARG A 15 -11.63 8.58 11.95
N TYR A 16 -12.05 9.41 11.00
CA TYR A 16 -13.38 10.01 10.99
C TYR A 16 -14.48 8.94 10.90
N ALA A 17 -14.34 7.97 9.99
CA ALA A 17 -15.30 6.88 9.85
C ALA A 17 -15.36 6.00 11.11
N ALA A 18 -14.20 5.65 11.68
CA ALA A 18 -14.10 4.90 12.92
C ALA A 18 -14.77 5.63 14.10
N ALA A 19 -14.51 6.94 14.25
CA ALA A 19 -15.13 7.77 15.27
C ALA A 19 -16.66 7.83 15.14
N LYS A 20 -17.19 7.88 13.90
CA LYS A 20 -18.64 7.80 13.63
C LYS A 20 -19.24 6.45 14.01
N LEU A 21 -18.46 5.39 13.97
CA LEU A 21 -18.85 4.02 14.32
C LEU A 21 -18.57 3.68 15.80
N GLY A 22 -18.02 4.62 16.58
CA GLY A 22 -17.72 4.42 18.00
C GLY A 22 -16.37 3.72 18.28
N TYR A 23 -15.51 3.58 17.27
CA TYR A 23 -14.15 3.05 17.43
C TYR A 23 -13.13 4.16 17.66
N GLY A 24 -12.00 3.80 18.28
CA GLY A 24 -10.90 4.72 18.55
C GLY A 24 -9.97 4.92 17.34
N ASN A 25 -9.02 5.84 17.50
CA ASN A 25 -8.02 6.14 16.49
C ASN A 25 -7.03 4.98 16.29
N ASN A 26 -6.77 4.18 17.32
CA ASN A 26 -5.86 3.04 17.25
C ASN A 26 -6.41 1.96 16.32
N GLU A 27 -7.70 1.66 16.42
CA GLU A 27 -8.40 0.72 15.56
C GLU A 27 -8.45 1.22 14.11
N ALA A 28 -8.68 2.53 13.93
CA ALA A 28 -8.65 3.15 12.61
C ALA A 28 -7.27 3.08 11.94
N ASP A 29 -6.21 3.37 12.69
CA ASP A 29 -4.83 3.35 12.19
C ASP A 29 -4.36 1.93 11.88
N MET A 30 -4.76 0.95 12.70
CA MET A 30 -4.55 -0.47 12.42
C MET A 30 -5.27 -0.91 11.15
N ALA A 31 -6.54 -0.54 10.98
CA ALA A 31 -7.31 -0.88 9.78
C ALA A 31 -6.68 -0.25 8.53
N TYR A 32 -6.30 1.03 8.59
CA TYR A 32 -5.59 1.72 7.53
C TYR A 32 -4.29 0.99 7.16
N GLY A 33 -3.46 0.65 8.14
CA GLY A 33 -2.16 -0.02 7.91
C GLY A 33 -2.31 -1.41 7.28
N VAL A 34 -3.29 -2.20 7.73
CA VAL A 34 -3.58 -3.52 7.13
C VAL A 34 -4.01 -3.38 5.67
N VAL A 35 -4.90 -2.43 5.37
CA VAL A 35 -5.39 -2.18 4.01
C VAL A 35 -4.24 -1.74 3.10
N ASP A 36 -3.41 -0.80 3.55
CA ASP A 36 -2.29 -0.25 2.79
C ASP A 36 -1.24 -1.33 2.41
N ILE A 37 -0.82 -2.15 3.39
CA ILE A 37 0.11 -3.25 3.16
C ILE A 37 -0.51 -4.30 2.22
N SER A 38 -1.80 -4.62 2.41
CA SER A 38 -2.50 -5.61 1.59
C SER A 38 -2.61 -5.17 0.13
N LEU A 39 -2.96 -3.90 -0.12
CA LEU A 39 -3.00 -3.34 -1.47
C LEU A 39 -1.60 -3.32 -2.10
N SER A 40 -0.57 -2.97 -1.33
CA SER A 40 0.81 -2.95 -1.80
C SER A 40 1.28 -4.35 -2.21
N ALA A 41 1.03 -5.36 -1.38
CA ALA A 41 1.33 -6.76 -1.68
C ALA A 41 0.56 -7.26 -2.91
N TYR A 42 -0.73 -6.93 -3.01
CA TYR A 42 -1.55 -7.26 -4.17
C TYR A 42 -1.01 -6.60 -5.46
N GLY A 43 -0.64 -5.32 -5.39
CA GLY A 43 -0.05 -4.57 -6.50
C GLY A 43 1.27 -5.16 -6.99
N ALA A 44 2.12 -5.59 -6.07
CA ALA A 44 3.37 -6.26 -6.40
C ALA A 44 3.15 -7.64 -7.04
N GLY A 45 2.17 -8.41 -6.56
CA GLY A 45 1.89 -9.78 -7.00
C GLY A 45 0.99 -9.91 -8.23
N ARG A 46 0.17 -8.90 -8.55
CA ARG A 46 -0.76 -8.96 -9.68
C ARG A 46 -0.02 -8.93 -11.02
N ARG A 47 -0.58 -9.68 -11.96
CA ARG A 47 -0.21 -9.68 -13.37
C ARG A 47 -1.06 -8.64 -14.10
N VAL A 48 -0.44 -7.75 -14.87
CA VAL A 48 -1.15 -6.77 -15.71
C VAL A 48 -0.74 -6.94 -17.17
N LEU A 49 -1.70 -6.73 -18.07
CA LEU A 49 -1.43 -6.73 -19.50
C LEU A 49 -0.47 -5.59 -19.83
N THR A 50 0.58 -5.92 -20.56
CA THR A 50 1.52 -4.94 -21.07
C THR A 50 0.78 -3.94 -21.97
N PRO A 51 1.05 -2.62 -21.88
CA PRO A 51 0.40 -1.62 -22.71
C PRO A 51 0.48 -1.96 -24.20
N ARG A 52 -0.60 -1.66 -24.93
CA ARG A 52 -0.74 -1.97 -26.37
C ARG A 52 0.43 -1.45 -27.21
N GLU A 53 1.06 -0.36 -26.80
CA GLU A 53 2.26 0.24 -27.40
C GLU A 53 3.49 -0.68 -27.35
N LYS A 54 3.59 -1.56 -26.36
CA LYS A 54 4.65 -2.56 -26.19
C LYS A 54 4.25 -3.97 -26.71
N SER A 55 2.97 -4.23 -26.98
CA SER A 55 2.41 -5.55 -27.36
C SER A 55 2.09 -5.74 -28.85
N TRP A 56 2.82 -5.08 -29.77
CA TRP A 56 2.48 -5.03 -31.21
C TRP A 56 2.50 -6.38 -31.98
N SER A 57 2.77 -7.51 -31.32
CA SER A 57 2.60 -8.87 -31.88
C SER A 57 1.27 -9.49 -31.41
N LEU A 58 0.15 -8.91 -31.84
CA LEU A 58 -1.20 -9.06 -31.27
C LEU A 58 -1.91 -10.43 -31.37
N PHE A 59 -1.27 -11.52 -31.80
CA PHE A 59 -1.97 -12.82 -31.97
C PHE A 59 -1.28 -14.07 -31.42
N ARG A 60 -0.23 -13.93 -30.58
CA ARG A 60 0.40 -15.10 -29.95
C ARG A 60 0.64 -14.87 -28.46
N ASN A 61 -0.22 -15.52 -27.67
CA ASN A 61 -0.13 -15.82 -26.25
C ASN A 61 -0.46 -14.72 -25.23
N ILE A 62 -1.73 -14.75 -24.81
CA ILE A 62 -2.34 -13.95 -23.74
C ILE A 62 -1.60 -14.10 -22.39
N GLU A 63 -0.95 -15.24 -22.11
CA GLU A 63 -0.17 -15.41 -20.88
C GLU A 63 1.21 -14.74 -20.88
N SER A 64 1.89 -14.61 -22.04
CA SER A 64 3.25 -14.07 -22.09
C SER A 64 3.33 -12.57 -21.87
N ASP A 65 2.23 -11.85 -22.08
CA ASP A 65 2.19 -10.39 -22.03
C ASP A 65 1.92 -9.84 -20.61
N TYR A 66 1.85 -10.73 -19.61
CA TYR A 66 1.65 -10.34 -18.23
C TYR A 66 2.97 -10.05 -17.51
N ILE A 67 3.16 -8.80 -17.10
CA ILE A 67 4.31 -8.40 -16.29
C ILE A 67 3.90 -8.20 -14.83
N ARG A 68 4.80 -8.53 -13.91
CA ARG A 68 4.61 -8.29 -12.47
C ARG A 68 4.97 -6.85 -12.12
N GLY A 69 4.19 -6.20 -11.27
CA GLY A 69 4.42 -4.81 -10.87
C GLY A 69 5.84 -4.58 -10.31
N TRP A 70 6.36 -5.51 -9.50
CA TRP A 70 7.70 -5.39 -8.93
C TRP A 70 8.85 -5.50 -9.95
N GLN A 71 8.61 -6.12 -11.12
CA GLN A 71 9.63 -6.27 -12.17
C GLN A 71 9.83 -4.98 -12.99
N GLU A 72 8.77 -4.19 -13.17
CA GLU A 72 8.83 -2.88 -13.86
C GLU A 72 9.15 -1.72 -12.90
N ALA A 73 9.06 -1.94 -11.59
CA ALA A 73 9.36 -0.92 -10.60
C ALA A 73 10.83 -0.49 -10.69
N SER A 74 11.09 0.82 -10.70
CA SER A 74 12.46 1.32 -10.66
C SER A 74 13.11 0.98 -9.31
N LYS A 75 14.44 0.77 -9.29
CA LYS A 75 15.18 0.47 -8.05
C LYS A 75 14.92 1.52 -6.95
N THR A 76 14.79 2.78 -7.33
CA THR A 76 14.48 3.88 -6.42
C THR A 76 13.06 3.80 -5.88
N ALA A 77 12.07 3.49 -6.73
CA ALA A 77 10.69 3.30 -6.29
C ALA A 77 10.59 2.11 -5.31
N MET A 78 11.23 0.98 -5.62
CA MET A 78 11.25 -0.18 -4.72
C MET A 78 11.87 0.14 -3.36
N ALA A 79 12.95 0.94 -3.33
CA ALA A 79 13.57 1.35 -2.07
C ALA A 79 12.65 2.27 -1.23
N LEU A 80 11.95 3.19 -1.88
CA LEU A 80 10.95 4.05 -1.23
C LEU A 80 9.77 3.23 -0.67
N ASP A 81 9.28 2.25 -1.43
CA ASP A 81 8.19 1.38 -0.98
C ASP A 81 8.62 0.50 0.20
N LEU A 82 9.83 -0.07 0.17
CA LEU A 82 10.37 -0.86 1.28
C LEU A 82 10.57 -0.03 2.56
N THR A 83 11.10 1.19 2.42
CA THR A 83 11.31 2.08 3.56
C THR A 83 9.99 2.57 4.16
N SER A 84 9.03 2.97 3.33
CA SER A 84 7.71 3.38 3.81
C SER A 84 6.93 2.22 4.45
N GLY A 85 6.97 1.03 3.86
CA GLY A 85 6.33 -0.17 4.41
C GLY A 85 6.93 -0.60 5.74
N SER A 86 8.25 -0.52 5.91
CA SER A 86 8.92 -0.86 7.18
C SER A 86 8.60 0.13 8.31
N VAL A 87 8.52 1.43 8.00
CA VAL A 87 8.06 2.44 8.99
C VAL A 87 6.63 2.17 9.42
N THR A 88 5.74 1.88 8.47
CA THR A 88 4.33 1.57 8.76
C THR A 88 4.20 0.31 9.62
N GLY A 89 4.92 -0.76 9.27
CA GLY A 89 4.95 -1.99 10.07
C GLY A 89 5.46 -1.78 11.49
N TRP A 90 6.49 -0.93 11.68
CA TRP A 90 7.00 -0.60 13.00
C TRP A 90 6.00 0.23 13.82
N GLN A 91 5.32 1.20 13.21
CA GLN A 91 4.26 1.98 13.88
C GLN A 91 3.11 1.08 14.34
N MET A 92 2.67 0.15 13.48
CA MET A 92 1.63 -0.82 13.83
C MET A 92 2.05 -1.72 15.00
N TYR A 93 3.31 -2.16 15.02
CA TYR A 93 3.85 -2.96 16.12
C TYR A 93 3.80 -2.19 17.46
N GLN A 94 4.13 -0.89 17.46
CA GLN A 94 4.03 -0.06 18.66
C GLN A 94 2.57 0.08 19.13
N ILE A 95 1.64 0.37 18.21
CA ILE A 95 0.20 0.47 18.55
C ILE A 95 -0.33 -0.85 19.13
N ALA A 96 0.08 -1.98 18.56
CA ALA A 96 -0.32 -3.31 19.04
C ALA A 96 0.27 -3.66 20.41
N LYS A 97 1.41 -3.05 20.78
CA LYS A 97 2.05 -3.24 22.09
C LYS A 97 1.49 -2.30 23.17
N GLU A 98 0.97 -1.14 22.77
CA GLU A 98 0.41 -0.13 23.67
C GLU A 98 -1.08 -0.36 24.00
N ASN A 99 -1.78 -1.20 23.24
CA ASN A 99 -3.12 -1.73 23.57
C ASN A 99 -3.04 -3.00 24.44
#